data_AF-A0AA37LGB1-F1
#
_entry.id   AF-A0AA37LGB1-F1
#
_cell.length_a   1.000
_cell.length_b   1.000
_cell.length_c   1.000
_cell.angle_alpha   90.00
_cell.angle_beta   90.00
_cell.angle_gamma   90.00
#
_symmetry.space_group_name_H-M   'P 1'
#
loop_
_entity.id
_entity.type
_entity.pdbx_description
1 polymer ?
#
loop_
_entity_poly.entity_id
_entity_poly.type
_entity_poly.pdbx_seq_one_letter_code
_entity_poly.pdbx_strand_id
1 'polypeptide(L)'
;MRGIPMAARLMTWLTIDQIAVQFWYEWHDESGQWWRTYGLEDWTFAENGLMRKRQMSGNDVKIEQTQRWFRDGVDVNAVAITEEHW
;
A
#
# COMPACT_ATOMS: atom_id res chain seq x y z
N MET A 1 -9.33 18.07 -1.43
CA MET A 1 -8.17 17.23 -1.08
C MET A 1 -7.96 16.24 -2.21
N ARG A 2 -6.81 16.24 -2.90
CA ARG A 2 -6.50 15.17 -3.86
C ARG A 2 -6.05 13.96 -3.03
N GLY A 3 -6.62 12.78 -3.31
CA GLY A 3 -6.25 11.55 -2.60
C GLY A 3 -4.80 11.15 -2.90
N ILE A 4 -4.18 10.46 -1.95
CA ILE A 4 -2.84 9.89 -2.12
C ILE A 4 -2.96 8.68 -3.05
N PRO A 5 -2.17 8.60 -4.14
CA PRO A 5 -2.23 7.46 -5.04
C PRO A 5 -1.72 6.19 -4.35
N MET A 6 -2.49 5.11 -4.46
CA MET A 6 -2.24 3.84 -3.79
C MET A 6 -2.54 2.68 -4.74
N ALA A 7 -1.80 1.60 -4.60
CA ALA A 7 -2.08 0.30 -5.20
C ALA A 7 -2.06 -0.75 -4.09
N ALA A 8 -2.87 -1.78 -4.24
CA ALA A 8 -3.01 -2.84 -3.26
C ALA A 8 -3.18 -4.19 -3.97
N ARG A 9 -2.67 -5.23 -3.32
CA ARG A 9 -2.77 -6.61 -3.75
C ARG A 9 -3.34 -7.45 -2.60
N LEU A 10 -4.44 -8.12 -2.89
CA LEU A 10 -4.97 -9.17 -2.02
C LEU A 10 -3.93 -10.31 -1.94
N MET A 11 -3.51 -10.67 -0.73
CA MET A 11 -2.60 -11.80 -0.52
C MET A 11 -3.38 -13.11 -0.45
N THR A 12 -4.24 -13.22 0.56
CA THR A 12 -4.97 -14.44 0.89
C THR A 12 -6.15 -14.11 1.80
N TRP A 13 -7.12 -15.02 1.81
CA TRP A 13 -8.06 -15.14 2.90
C TRP A 13 -7.35 -15.87 4.05
N LEU A 14 -7.31 -15.26 5.23
CA LEU A 14 -6.78 -15.91 6.44
C LEU A 14 -7.85 -16.83 7.06
N THR A 15 -9.09 -16.36 7.03
CA THR A 15 -10.33 -17.07 7.40
C THR A 15 -11.46 -16.61 6.47
N ILE A 16 -12.69 -17.07 6.70
CA ILE A 16 -13.88 -16.62 5.96
C ILE A 16 -14.17 -15.12 6.14
N ASP A 17 -13.79 -14.53 7.28
CA ASP A 17 -14.07 -13.14 7.64
C ASP A 17 -12.80 -12.28 7.70
N GLN A 18 -11.63 -12.81 7.34
CA GLN A 18 -10.34 -12.12 7.43
C GLN A 18 -9.58 -12.08 6.12
N ILE A 19 -9.13 -10.88 5.78
CA ILE A 19 -8.37 -10.59 4.56
C ILE A 19 -7.00 -9.99 4.94
N ALA A 20 -5.94 -10.54 4.34
CA ALA A 20 -4.62 -9.92 4.35
C ALA A 20 -4.34 -9.20 3.02
N VAL A 21 -3.93 -7.94 3.11
CA VAL A 21 -3.66 -7.05 1.96
C VAL A 21 -2.23 -6.55 2.02
N GLN A 22 -1.50 -6.61 0.91
CA GLN A 22 -0.31 -5.77 0.70
C GLN A 22 -0.73 -4.49 0.00
N PHE A 23 -0.13 -3.36 0.35
CA PHE A 23 -0.36 -2.11 -0.36
C PHE A 23 0.89 -1.25 -0.39
N TRP A 24 0.88 -0.30 -1.31
CA TRP A 24 1.91 0.71 -1.44
C TRP A 24 1.30 2.04 -1.90
N TYR A 25 1.76 3.13 -1.30
CA TYR A 25 1.37 4.49 -1.68
C TYR A 25 2.57 5.42 -1.66
N GLU A 26 2.49 6.48 -2.45
CA GLU A 26 3.54 7.50 -2.53
C GLU A 26 3.06 8.83 -2.01
N TRP A 27 3.89 9.46 -1.20
CA TRP A 27 3.64 10.77 -0.64
C TRP A 27 4.94 11.58 -0.63
N HIS A 28 4.84 12.88 -0.39
CA HIS A 28 6.00 13.70 -0.13
C HIS A 28 5.75 14.55 1.11
N ASP A 29 6.81 14.83 1.85
CA ASP A 29 6.72 15.74 2.99
C ASP A 29 6.76 17.21 2.55
N GLU A 30 6.75 18.12 3.52
CA GLU A 30 6.75 19.57 3.30
C GLU A 30 8.05 20.08 2.65
N SER A 31 9.15 19.32 2.73
CA SER A 31 10.42 19.65 2.06
C SER A 31 10.44 19.22 0.59
N GLY A 32 9.41 18.50 0.13
CA GLY A 32 9.34 17.92 -1.22
C GLY A 32 10.08 16.60 -1.35
N GLN A 33 10.57 16.02 -0.25
CA GLN A 33 11.15 14.69 -0.26
C GLN A 33 10.04 13.65 -0.44
N TRP A 34 10.22 12.76 -1.43
CA TRP A 34 9.30 11.68 -1.72
C TRP A 34 9.56 10.44 -0.87
N TRP A 35 8.48 9.74 -0.55
CA TRP A 35 8.44 8.53 0.24
C TRP A 35 7.51 7.54 -0.44
N ARG A 36 7.87 6.26 -0.39
CA ARG A 36 6.92 5.17 -0.65
C ARG A 36 6.75 4.38 0.62
N THR A 37 5.50 4.25 1.04
CA THR A 37 5.14 3.35 2.15
C THR A 37 4.83 1.99 1.55
N TYR A 38 5.47 0.94 2.08
CA TYR A 38 5.08 -0.44 1.83
C TYR A 38 4.37 -0.95 3.08
N GLY A 39 3.18 -1.52 2.92
CA GLY A 39 2.38 -1.89 4.07
C GLY A 39 1.57 -3.16 3.91
N LEU A 40 1.15 -3.65 5.08
CA LEU A 40 0.29 -4.80 5.28
C LEU A 40 -0.93 -4.34 6.06
N GLU A 41 -2.12 -4.76 5.61
CA GLU A 41 -3.34 -4.60 6.38
C GLU A 41 -4.02 -5.95 6.62
N ASP A 42 -4.50 -6.14 7.84
CA ASP A 42 -5.40 -7.21 8.24
C ASP A 42 -6.78 -6.60 8.49
N TRP A 43 -7.75 -7.03 7.68
CA TRP A 43 -9.15 -6.61 7.80
C TRP A 43 -9.97 -7.79 8.30
N THR A 44 -10.72 -7.55 9.38
CA THR A 44 -11.73 -8.50 9.85
C THR A 44 -13.12 -7.90 9.65
N PHE A 45 -14.04 -8.68 9.07
CA PHE A 45 -15.41 -8.28 8.78
C PHE A 45 -16.39 -8.88 9.81
N ALA A 46 -17.54 -8.23 9.99
CA ALA A 46 -18.69 -8.76 10.73
C ALA A 46 -19.66 -9.47 9.76
N GLU A 47 -20.63 -10.20 10.30
CA GLU A 47 -21.62 -10.95 9.50
C GLU A 47 -22.45 -10.07 8.55
N ASN A 48 -22.62 -8.79 8.88
CA ASN A 48 -23.30 -7.82 8.02
C ASN A 48 -22.40 -7.24 6.89
N GLY A 49 -21.18 -7.77 6.74
CA GLY A 49 -20.21 -7.34 5.73
C GLY A 49 -19.44 -6.06 6.07
N LEU A 50 -19.69 -5.42 7.22
CA LEU A 50 -18.93 -4.23 7.64
C LEU A 50 -17.61 -4.62 8.28
N MET A 51 -16.57 -3.83 8.03
CA MET A 51 -15.27 -4.01 8.68
C MET A 51 -15.40 -3.74 10.19
N ARG A 52 -15.06 -4.73 11.03
CA ARG A 52 -15.07 -4.61 12.50
C ARG A 52 -13.69 -4.35 13.11
N LYS A 53 -12.62 -4.73 12.40
CA LYS A 53 -11.24 -4.51 12.82
C LYS A 53 -10.37 -4.24 11.60
N ARG A 54 -9.45 -3.29 11.76
CA ARG A 54 -8.38 -2.99 10.81
C ARG A 54 -7.08 -2.82 11.57
N GLN A 55 -6.10 -3.68 11.28
CA GLN A 55 -4.73 -3.47 11.72
C GLN A 55 -3.87 -3.17 10.50
N MET A 56 -2.92 -2.27 10.66
CA MET A 56 -1.95 -1.98 9.61
C MET A 56 -0.57 -1.82 10.21
N SER A 57 0.43 -2.24 9.44
CA SER A 57 1.83 -1.90 9.64
C SER A 57 2.41 -1.45 8.31
N GLY A 58 3.27 -0.44 8.33
CA GLY A 58 3.92 0.04 7.12
C GLY A 58 5.26 0.67 7.41
N ASN A 59 6.14 0.62 6.42
CA ASN A 59 7.49 1.15 6.45
C ASN A 59 7.64 2.20 5.35
N ASP A 60 8.09 3.39 5.73
CA ASP A 60 8.38 4.47 4.79
C ASP A 60 9.82 4.33 4.28
N VAL A 61 9.94 4.21 2.96
CA VAL A 61 11.22 4.18 2.27
C VAL A 61 11.38 5.48 1.49
N LYS A 62 12.53 6.12 1.67
CA LYS A 62 12.89 7.33 0.94
C LYS A 62 13.06 7.00 -0.55
N ILE A 63 12.44 7.78 -1.42
CA ILE A 63 12.58 7.62 -2.88
C ILE A 63 12.90 8.94 -3.57
N GLU A 64 13.56 8.86 -4.71
CA GLU A 64 13.71 9.96 -5.66
C GLU A 64 12.47 10.12 -6.53
N GLN A 65 12.30 11.31 -7.12
CA GLN A 65 11.20 11.59 -8.04
C GLN A 65 11.17 10.63 -9.25
N THR A 66 12.34 10.17 -9.70
CA THR A 66 12.53 9.21 -10.80
C THR A 66 12.11 7.80 -10.42
N GLN A 67 12.18 7.45 -9.14
CA GLN A 67 11.83 6.12 -8.63
C GLN A 67 10.33 5.93 -8.46
N ARG A 68 9.52 7.01 -8.57
CA ARG A 68 8.07 6.97 -8.44
C ARG A 68 7.39 6.03 -9.44
N TRP A 69 6.37 5.32 -8.96
CA TRP A 69 5.52 4.40 -9.71
C TRP A 69 4.17 5.02 -10.08
N PHE A 70 3.65 5.95 -9.28
CA PHE A 70 2.37 6.61 -9.59
C PHE A 70 2.61 7.85 -10.47
N ARG A 71 3.10 7.61 -11.68
CA ARG A 71 3.38 8.60 -12.73
C ARG A 71 3.13 8.01 -14.12
N ASP A 72 3.03 8.87 -15.12
CA ASP A 72 2.78 8.44 -16.49
C ASP A 72 3.88 7.49 -17.00
N GLY A 73 3.45 6.43 -17.69
CA GLY A 73 4.35 5.43 -18.29
C GLY A 73 4.82 4.32 -17.37
N VAL A 74 4.32 4.23 -16.13
CA VAL A 74 4.61 3.12 -15.22
C VAL A 74 3.34 2.31 -14.93
N ASP A 75 3.39 1.00 -15.19
CA ASP A 75 2.36 0.07 -14.72
C ASP A 75 2.71 -0.43 -13.32
N VAL A 76 2.07 0.18 -12.32
CA VAL A 76 2.28 -0.15 -10.90
C VAL A 76 1.95 -1.60 -10.55
N ASN A 77 1.07 -2.26 -11.30
CA ASN A 77 0.70 -3.66 -11.03
C ASN A 77 1.70 -4.65 -11.62
N ALA A 78 2.55 -4.21 -12.55
CA ALA A 78 3.60 -5.01 -13.17
C ALA A 78 4.95 -4.89 -12.44
N VAL A 79 5.07 -4.01 -11.43
CA VAL A 79 6.33 -3.84 -10.71
C VAL A 79 6.61 -5.05 -9.83
N ALA A 80 7.83 -5.61 -9.96
CA ALA A 80 8.30 -6.67 -9.10
C ALA A 80 8.68 -6.11 -7.72
N ILE A 81 8.04 -6.61 -6.67
CA ILE A 81 8.43 -6.32 -5.29
C ILE A 81 9.62 -7.22 -4.93
N THR A 82 10.80 -6.64 -4.95
CA THR A 82 12.10 -7.26 -4.60
C THR A 82 12.57 -6.84 -3.21
N GLU A 83 13.80 -7.26 -2.89
CA GLU A 83 14.42 -6.96 -1.62
C GLU A 83 14.80 -5.49 -1.38
N GLU A 84 14.72 -4.66 -2.40
CA GLU A 84 15.05 -3.23 -2.29
C GLU A 84 13.87 -2.41 -1.71
N HIS A 85 12.74 -3.06 -1.45
CA HIS A 85 11.47 -2.45 -1.06
C HIS A 85 11.08 -2.71 0.41
N TRP A 86 11.96 -3.28 1.24
CA TRP A 86 11.76 -3.47 2.68
C TRP A 86 12.63 -2.55 3.54
#